data_AF-A0A2M9WIR4-F1
#
_entry.id   AF-A0A2M9WIR4-F1
#
_cell.length_a   1.000
_cell.length_b   1.000
_cell.length_c   1.000
_cell.angle_alpha   90.00
_cell.angle_beta   90.00
_cell.angle_gamma   90.00
#
_symmetry.space_group_name_H-M   'P 1'
#
loop_
_entity.id
_entity.type
_entity.pdbx_description
1 polymer ?
#
loop_
_entity_poly.entity_id
_entity_poly.type
_entity_poly.pdbx_seq_one_letter_code
_entity_poly.pdbx_strand_id
1 'polypeptide(L)'
;MKDDKSTAIRVIGGQDIVITGNKSYGFDTAVHLEDVTAALVKGNSSYNIEALKVLDDIKNQVEALVDPELSDSKKHEVLSMLEELKDSDKETAYQKIERITNILSNCATISPLIVFSLQSLFGMIFK
;
A
#
# COMPACT_ATOMS: atom_id res chain seq x y z
N MET A 1 6.31 -2.36 28.18
CA MET A 1 5.17 -1.83 27.42
C MET A 1 5.00 -2.73 26.23
N LYS A 2 3.84 -3.39 26.06
CA LYS A 2 3.55 -4.10 24.80
C LYS A 2 3.53 -3.03 23.71
N ASP A 3 4.23 -3.27 22.60
CA ASP A 3 4.18 -2.40 21.43
C ASP A 3 2.72 -2.15 21.08
N ASP A 4 2.23 -0.95 21.36
CA ASP A 4 0.87 -0.55 21.06
C ASP A 4 0.87 -0.29 19.55
N LYS A 5 0.67 -1.35 18.77
CA LYS A 5 0.48 -1.26 17.33
C LYS A 5 -0.56 -0.19 17.04
N SER A 6 -0.19 0.79 16.23
CA SER A 6 -1.07 1.90 15.90
C SER A 6 -2.36 1.36 15.26
N THR A 7 -3.51 1.70 15.84
CA THR A 7 -4.82 1.16 15.41
C THR A 7 -5.71 2.28 14.94
N ALA A 8 -6.33 2.14 13.77
CA ALA A 8 -7.23 3.15 13.22
C ALA A 8 -8.60 3.17 13.94
N ILE A 9 -9.22 1.99 14.11
CA ILE A 9 -10.48 1.83 14.85
C ILE A 9 -10.27 0.87 16.01
N ARG A 10 -10.49 1.34 17.23
CA ARG A 10 -10.48 0.50 18.44
C ARG A 10 -11.89 0.45 19.04
N VAL A 11 -12.43 -0.76 19.20
CA VAL A 11 -13.70 -1.00 19.90
C VAL A 11 -13.42 -1.80 21.15
N ILE A 12 -13.83 -1.29 22.30
CA ILE A 12 -13.70 -1.95 23.61
C ILE A 12 -15.11 -2.15 24.16
N GLY A 13 -15.51 -3.41 24.34
CA GLY A 13 -16.86 -3.77 24.71
C GLY A 13 -17.85 -3.66 23.54
N GLY A 14 -18.81 -4.59 23.47
CA GLY A 14 -19.90 -4.49 22.51
C GLY A 14 -20.53 -5.84 22.17
N GLN A 15 -21.73 -5.78 21.59
CA GLN A 15 -22.44 -6.93 21.07
C GLN A 15 -22.98 -6.58 19.68
N ASP A 16 -22.88 -7.54 18.75
CA ASP A 16 -23.39 -7.43 17.37
C ASP A 16 -22.81 -6.26 16.56
N ILE A 17 -21.48 -6.10 16.60
CA ILE A 17 -20.75 -5.04 15.90
C ILE A 17 -20.54 -5.38 14.42
N VAL A 18 -20.75 -4.42 13.51
CA VAL A 18 -20.45 -4.57 12.08
C VAL A 18 -19.54 -3.42 11.63
N ILE A 19 -18.37 -3.74 11.09
CA ILE A 19 -17.40 -2.77 10.55
C ILE A 19 -17.01 -3.19 9.14
N THR A 20 -17.38 -2.38 8.15
CA THR A 20 -17.13 -2.71 6.74
C THR A 20 -16.53 -1.55 5.95
N GLY A 21 -15.57 -1.86 5.09
CA GLY A 21 -15.03 -0.91 4.11
C GLY A 21 -14.03 0.11 4.66
N ASN A 22 -13.50 -0.07 5.87
CA ASN A 22 -12.51 0.84 6.44
C ASN A 22 -11.18 0.71 5.70
N LYS A 23 -10.75 1.79 5.04
CA LYS A 23 -9.39 1.95 4.53
C LYS A 23 -8.65 2.93 5.44
N SER A 24 -7.58 2.49 6.07
CA SER A 24 -6.82 3.30 7.01
C SER A 24 -5.39 3.50 6.54
N TYR A 25 -4.85 4.70 6.74
CA TYR A 25 -3.50 5.08 6.33
C TYR A 25 -2.71 5.54 7.54
N GLY A 26 -1.48 5.04 7.69
CA GLY A 26 -0.60 5.34 8.82
C GLY A 26 -0.88 4.52 10.08
N PHE A 27 -1.57 3.39 9.95
CA PHE A 27 -1.88 2.50 11.08
C PHE A 27 -1.42 1.07 10.79
N ASP A 28 -0.90 0.39 11.81
CA ASP A 28 -0.49 -1.02 11.75
C ASP A 28 -1.69 -1.96 11.71
N THR A 29 -2.85 -1.52 12.20
CA THR A 29 -4.07 -2.32 12.27
C THR A 29 -5.29 -1.47 11.93
N ALA A 30 -6.07 -1.92 10.94
CA ALA A 30 -7.29 -1.23 10.54
C ALA A 30 -8.37 -1.24 11.65
N VAL A 31 -8.57 -2.39 12.31
CA VAL A 31 -9.60 -2.58 13.33
C VAL A 31 -9.06 -3.46 14.45
N HIS A 32 -9.15 -2.97 15.69
CA HIS A 32 -8.89 -3.72 16.92
C HIS A 32 -10.20 -3.87 17.69
N LEU A 33 -10.54 -5.11 18.08
CA LEU A 33 -11.70 -5.43 18.90
C LEU A 33 -11.22 -6.06 20.22
N GLU A 34 -11.71 -5.52 21.32
CA GLU A 34 -11.42 -5.97 22.68
C GLU A 34 -12.76 -6.14 23.43
N ASP A 35 -12.95 -7.26 24.13
CA ASP A 35 -14.17 -7.56 24.89
C ASP A 35 -15.49 -7.47 24.10
N VAL A 36 -15.47 -7.82 22.80
CA VAL A 36 -16.65 -7.85 21.93
C VAL A 36 -17.19 -9.28 21.80
N THR A 37 -18.48 -9.47 22.08
CA THR A 37 -19.12 -10.80 22.06
C THR A 37 -19.35 -11.33 20.64
N ALA A 38 -19.72 -10.46 19.69
CA ALA A 38 -19.96 -10.81 18.30
C ALA A 38 -19.62 -9.63 17.38
N ALA A 39 -18.84 -9.91 16.33
CA ALA A 39 -18.47 -8.90 15.35
C ALA A 39 -18.35 -9.46 13.92
N LEU A 40 -18.73 -8.64 12.94
CA LEU A 40 -18.50 -8.87 11.52
C LEU A 40 -17.59 -7.76 10.97
N VAL A 41 -16.35 -8.13 10.63
CA VAL A 41 -15.34 -7.22 10.09
C VAL A 41 -15.04 -7.65 8.65
N LYS A 42 -15.40 -6.83 7.65
CA LYS A 42 -15.22 -7.18 6.23
C LYS A 42 -14.69 -6.02 5.38
N GLY A 43 -13.78 -6.34 4.45
CA GLY A 43 -13.28 -5.36 3.47
C GLY A 43 -12.54 -4.19 4.12
N ASN A 44 -11.87 -4.43 5.25
CA ASN A 44 -11.08 -3.42 5.93
C ASN A 44 -9.59 -3.64 5.59
N SER A 45 -8.86 -2.56 5.28
CA SER A 45 -7.43 -2.58 4.96
C SER A 45 -6.70 -1.47 5.69
N SER A 46 -5.42 -1.70 6.01
CA SER A 46 -4.54 -0.69 6.58
C SER A 46 -3.22 -0.65 5.83
N TYR A 47 -2.80 0.56 5.44
CA TYR A 47 -1.45 0.85 5.00
C TYR A 47 -0.69 1.46 6.18
N ASN A 48 0.33 0.76 6.68
CA ASN A 48 1.13 1.30 7.77
C ASN A 48 2.03 2.44 7.30
N ILE A 49 2.63 3.17 8.25
CA ILE A 49 3.47 4.33 7.96
C ILE A 49 4.68 3.95 7.09
N GLU A 50 5.26 2.77 7.29
CA GLU A 50 6.41 2.30 6.53
C GLU A 50 6.05 2.06 5.06
N ALA A 51 4.93 1.41 4.77
CA ALA A 51 4.45 1.18 3.42
C ALA A 51 4.16 2.50 2.68
N LEU A 52 3.60 3.49 3.38
CA LEU A 52 3.38 4.83 2.81
C LEU A 52 4.70 5.52 2.46
N LYS A 53 5.70 5.46 3.35
CA LYS A 53 7.03 6.01 3.08
C LYS A 53 7.69 5.35 1.87
N VAL A 54 7.66 4.02 1.79
CA VAL A 54 8.20 3.29 0.64
C VAL A 54 7.48 3.69 -0.65
N LEU A 55 6.15 3.88 -0.61
CA LEU A 55 5.39 4.33 -1.76
C LEU A 55 5.80 5.74 -2.21
N ASP A 56 5.95 6.68 -1.28
CA ASP A 56 6.40 8.04 -1.57
C ASP A 56 7.84 8.07 -2.09
N ASP A 57 8.73 7.24 -1.52
CA ASP A 57 10.11 7.10 -1.99
C ASP A 57 10.16 6.60 -3.44
N ILE A 58 9.32 5.61 -3.79
CA ILE A 58 9.21 5.10 -5.16
C ILE A 58 8.70 6.22 -6.09
N LYS A 59 7.66 6.96 -5.70
CA LYS A 59 7.12 8.07 -6.51
C LYS A 59 8.19 9.12 -6.76
N ASN A 60 8.90 9.56 -5.73
CA ASN A 60 9.97 10.55 -5.84
C ASN A 60 11.09 10.06 -6.77
N GLN A 61 11.45 8.77 -6.70
CA GLN A 61 12.44 8.17 -7.61
C GLN A 61 11.96 8.14 -9.06
N VAL A 62 10.70 7.77 -9.30
CA VAL A 62 10.11 7.79 -10.66
C VAL A 62 10.02 9.23 -11.19
N GLU A 63 9.60 10.20 -10.38
CA GLU A 63 9.53 11.61 -10.76
C GLU A 63 10.90 12.19 -11.12
N ALA A 64 11.93 11.84 -10.35
CA ALA A 64 13.30 12.27 -10.60
C ALA A 64 13.98 11.52 -11.78
N LEU A 65 13.41 10.40 -12.24
CA LEU A 65 13.97 9.61 -13.33
C LEU A 65 13.93 10.41 -14.64
N VAL A 66 15.13 10.65 -15.18
CA VAL A 66 15.34 11.17 -16.54
C VAL A 66 15.95 10.03 -17.34
N ASP A 67 15.11 9.32 -18.09
CA ASP A 67 15.52 8.18 -18.90
C ASP A 67 14.92 8.32 -20.31
N PRO A 68 15.73 8.36 -21.38
CA PRO A 68 15.22 8.51 -22.74
C PRO A 68 14.34 7.33 -23.20
N GLU A 69 14.44 6.17 -22.55
CA GLU A 69 13.61 4.98 -22.83
C GLU A 69 12.25 5.03 -22.10
N LEU A 70 12.08 5.96 -21.15
CA LEU A 70 10.83 6.18 -20.44
C LEU A 70 10.14 7.45 -20.94
N SER A 71 9.17 7.29 -21.84
CA SER A 71 8.36 8.42 -22.30
C SER A 71 7.55 9.05 -21.17
N ASP A 72 7.28 10.35 -21.28
CA ASP A 72 6.47 11.10 -20.30
C ASP A 72 5.10 10.45 -20.05
N SER A 73 4.49 9.86 -21.10
CA SER A 73 3.23 9.13 -20.99
C SER A 73 3.34 7.89 -20.09
N LYS A 74 4.38 7.07 -20.27
CA LYS A 74 4.63 5.90 -19.43
C LYS A 74 5.00 6.29 -18.00
N LYS A 75 5.78 7.37 -17.84
CA LYS A 75 6.10 7.93 -16.53
C LYS A 75 4.84 8.38 -15.80
N HIS A 76 3.95 9.10 -16.47
CA HIS A 76 2.66 9.51 -15.92
C HIS A 76 1.78 8.31 -15.55
N GLU A 77 1.75 7.28 -16.40
CA GLU A 77 1.04 6.03 -16.13
C GLU A 77 1.54 5.34 -14.86
N VAL A 78 2.86 5.24 -14.67
CA VAL A 78 3.47 4.69 -13.46
C VAL A 78 3.08 5.50 -12.22
N LEU A 79 3.17 6.83 -12.28
CA LEU A 79 2.82 7.70 -11.16
C LEU A 79 1.32 7.58 -10.78
N SER A 80 0.44 7.50 -11.77
CA SER A 80 -1.00 7.25 -11.53
C SER A 80 -1.22 5.91 -10.85
N MET A 81 -0.60 4.83 -11.34
CA MET A 81 -0.73 3.52 -10.73
C MET A 81 -0.23 3.49 -9.29
N LEU A 82 0.90 4.16 -8.99
CA LEU A 82 1.44 4.29 -7.64
C LEU A 82 0.47 5.04 -6.71
N GLU A 83 -0.14 6.12 -7.17
CA GLU A 83 -1.13 6.87 -6.38
C GLU A 83 -2.35 6.02 -6.03
N GLU A 84 -2.81 5.20 -6.96
CA GLU A 84 -3.99 4.35 -6.78
C GLU A 84 -3.71 3.05 -5.99
N LEU A 85 -2.45 2.68 -5.73
CA LEU A 85 -2.12 1.45 -5.01
C LEU A 85 -2.79 1.41 -3.63
N LYS A 86 -2.75 2.54 -2.92
CA LYS A 86 -3.31 2.71 -1.57
C LYS A 86 -4.81 2.40 -1.49
N ASP A 87 -5.50 2.44 -2.63
CA ASP A 87 -6.94 2.25 -2.75
C ASP A 87 -7.33 0.93 -3.41
N SER A 88 -6.36 0.21 -3.94
CA SER A 88 -6.57 -1.02 -4.68
C SER A 88 -6.79 -2.20 -3.73
N ASP A 89 -7.69 -3.10 -4.10
CA ASP A 89 -7.75 -4.42 -3.49
C ASP A 89 -6.47 -5.23 -3.83
N LYS A 90 -6.33 -6.40 -3.22
CA LYS A 90 -5.12 -7.22 -3.37
C LYS A 90 -4.80 -7.65 -4.80
N GLU A 91 -5.81 -8.04 -5.56
CA GLU A 91 -5.62 -8.48 -6.94
C GLU A 91 -5.25 -7.30 -7.83
N THR A 92 -6.00 -6.19 -7.71
CA THR A 92 -5.74 -4.96 -8.46
C THR A 92 -4.37 -4.38 -8.14
N ALA A 93 -3.97 -4.38 -6.87
CA ALA A 93 -2.65 -3.91 -6.43
C ALA A 93 -1.52 -4.79 -6.98
N TYR A 94 -1.69 -6.12 -7.02
CA TYR A 94 -0.74 -7.03 -7.65
C TYR A 94 -0.54 -6.68 -9.14
N GLN A 95 -1.64 -6.57 -9.89
CA GLN A 95 -1.60 -6.26 -11.32
C GLN A 95 -0.92 -4.91 -11.60
N LYS A 96 -1.17 -3.90 -10.76
CA LYS A 96 -0.51 -2.58 -10.85
C LYS A 96 0.99 -2.68 -10.58
N ILE A 97 1.41 -3.39 -9.53
CA ILE A 97 2.83 -3.58 -9.21
C ILE A 97 3.56 -4.32 -10.34
N GLU A 98 2.95 -5.37 -10.90
CA GLU A 98 3.49 -6.10 -12.04
C GLU A 98 3.63 -5.20 -13.27
N ARG A 99 2.59 -4.41 -13.58
CA ARG A 99 2.62 -3.46 -14.70
C ARG A 99 3.67 -2.37 -14.52
N ILE A 100 3.77 -1.78 -13.33
CA ILE A 100 4.83 -0.81 -13.00
C ILE A 100 6.21 -1.45 -13.21
N THR A 101 6.41 -2.66 -12.71
CA THR A 101 7.66 -3.41 -12.85
C THR A 101 8.02 -3.63 -14.32
N ASN A 102 7.04 -3.98 -15.16
CA ASN A 102 7.22 -4.20 -16.60
C ASN A 102 7.53 -2.91 -17.38
N ILE A 103 6.97 -1.76 -16.96
CA ILE A 103 7.29 -0.47 -17.57
C ILE A 103 8.73 -0.08 -17.23
N LEU A 104 9.09 -0.20 -15.95
CA LEU A 104 10.38 0.24 -15.43
C LEU A 104 11.53 -0.72 -15.73
N SER A 105 11.28 -1.98 -16.05
CA SER A 105 12.32 -2.96 -16.35
C SER A 105 13.13 -2.64 -17.61
N ASN A 106 12.62 -1.75 -18.47
CA ASN A 106 13.36 -1.22 -19.62
C ASN A 106 14.25 -0.01 -19.29
N CYS A 107 14.13 0.58 -18.09
CA CYS A 107 14.91 1.72 -17.64
C CYS A 107 16.19 1.24 -16.94
N ALA A 108 17.30 1.16 -17.67
CA ALA A 108 18.57 0.59 -17.19
C ALA A 108 19.12 1.27 -15.92
N THR A 109 18.74 2.52 -15.67
CA THR A 109 19.39 3.40 -14.69
C THR A 109 18.84 3.27 -13.27
N ILE A 110 17.55 2.95 -13.10
CA ILE A 110 16.86 2.96 -11.79
C ILE A 110 16.08 1.66 -11.50
N SER A 111 15.88 0.81 -12.52
CA SER A 111 15.10 -0.43 -12.42
C SER A 111 15.39 -1.26 -11.16
N PRO A 112 16.65 -1.56 -10.77
CA PRO A 112 16.90 -2.43 -9.62
C PRO A 112 16.39 -1.87 -8.29
N LEU A 113 16.61 -0.58 -8.01
CA LEU A 113 16.24 0.05 -6.73
C LEU A 113 14.74 0.19 -6.56
N ILE A 114 14.04 0.60 -7.63
CA ILE A 114 12.57 0.68 -7.59
C ILE A 114 11.96 -0.73 -7.51
N VAL A 115 12.50 -1.71 -8.23
CA VAL A 115 12.02 -3.10 -8.16
C VAL A 115 12.17 -3.68 -6.77
N PHE A 116 13.31 -3.48 -6.09
CA PHE A 116 13.46 -3.88 -4.69
C PHE A 116 12.45 -3.20 -3.76
N SER A 117 12.22 -1.90 -3.96
CA SER A 117 11.26 -1.13 -3.16
C SER A 117 9.81 -1.60 -3.39
N LEU A 118 9.43 -1.91 -4.64
CA LEU A 118 8.13 -2.47 -4.99
C LEU A 118 7.91 -3.86 -4.38
N GLN A 119 8.94 -4.72 -4.37
CA GLN A 119 8.89 -6.03 -3.71
C GLN A 119 8.72 -5.90 -2.20
N SER A 120 9.43 -4.95 -1.58
CA SER A 120 9.28 -4.65 -0.15
C SER A 120 7.86 -4.18 0.16
N LEU A 121 7.34 -3.24 -0.64
CA LEU A 121 5.98 -2.73 -0.54
C LEU A 121 4.94 -3.86 -0.65
N PHE A 122 5.13 -4.79 -1.59
CA PHE A 122 4.27 -5.96 -1.75
C PHE A 122 4.21 -6.81 -0.48
N GLY A 123 5.37 -7.06 0.15
CA GLY A 123 5.45 -7.80 1.42
C GLY A 123 4.78 -7.08 2.59
N MET A 124 4.70 -5.74 2.56
CA MET A 124 4.03 -4.94 3.58
C MET A 124 2.51 -4.88 3.39
N ILE A 125 2.03 -4.84 2.15
CA ILE A 125 0.59 -4.77 1.83
C ILE A 125 -0.10 -6.13 2.05
N PHE A 126 0.60 -7.25 1.82
CA PHE A 126 -0.01 -8.58 1.74
C PHE A 126 0.36 -9.56 2.85
N LYS A 127 1.02 -9.10 3.91
CA LYS A 127 1.21 -9.85 5.16
C LYS A 127 -0.05 -9.87 6.01
#